data_AF-O17741-F1
#
_entry.id   AF-O17741-F1
#
_cell.length_a   1.000
_cell.length_b   1.000
_cell.length_c   1.000
_cell.angle_alpha   90.00
_cell.angle_beta   90.00
_cell.angle_gamma   90.00
#
_symmetry.space_group_name_H-M   'P 1'
#
loop_
_entity.id
_entity.type
_entity.pdbx_description
1 polymer ?
#
loop_
_entity_poly.entity_id
_entity_poly.type
_entity_poly.pdbx_seq_one_letter_code
_entity_poly.pdbx_strand_id
1 'polypeptide(L)'
;MQLRFALLLLIICFKACLNSPLICTNGFTLLNKKCLKLFDTKVNHTSAESSCNSFGATLVTVKNVNDEQAIATVVAASSARLIWLGLYCFDSDPAKCLWDDNSGSAQSYDNFSIDFPLVDAGHCVYLSTLGALAGKWISEDCESKLMSYICELPTTHADDCTYNYNGYCYTFSSTAEPFIIAQTKCAETYGDLVSIHSSNENRYIETFAAQDYYLIGAVWKLDNSLYWLDKSKWDYNNTDPENSYRGDYCVAMSTVISSPIPSGFWFSTNCTRPAKYICKRPAGVQSTTASPVTVAPSPANPSNCNAGLLMSPGVITSPNYPENYFNNENCTYQLSTLGAYKIALRFASFSTEANDVVTVYDGLTTDSPCLRRCSGTQRPFALTSSGNTMLVTFTSDSKGISSGFYARFSSIVYRR
;
A
#
# COMPACT_ATOMS: atom_id res chain seq x y z
N MET A 1 4.94 -39.91 34.32
CA MET A 1 4.46 -38.88 35.29
C MET A 1 4.24 -37.61 34.49
N GLN A 2 3.02 -37.06 34.54
CA GLN A 2 2.47 -36.08 33.61
C GLN A 2 3.31 -34.79 33.51
N LEU A 3 3.58 -34.34 32.29
CA LEU A 3 3.78 -32.91 31.98
C LEU A 3 2.91 -32.56 30.76
N ARG A 4 1.58 -32.53 30.98
CA ARG A 4 0.65 -31.69 30.22
C ARG A 4 0.65 -30.35 30.95
N PHE A 5 0.92 -29.24 30.26
CA PHE A 5 0.72 -27.80 30.59
C PHE A 5 1.90 -27.09 29.88
N ALA A 6 1.75 -26.21 28.89
CA ALA A 6 0.80 -25.11 28.80
C ALA A 6 0.44 -24.82 27.32
N LEU A 7 -0.85 -24.90 27.02
CA LEU A 7 -1.47 -24.35 25.82
C LEU A 7 -2.34 -23.18 26.28
N LEU A 8 -1.77 -21.99 26.48
CA LEU A 8 -2.56 -20.77 26.71
C LEU A 8 -1.71 -19.50 26.55
N LEU A 9 -2.32 -18.54 25.84
CA LEU A 9 -1.99 -17.10 25.74
C LEU A 9 -1.03 -16.67 24.62
N LEU A 10 -1.52 -16.75 23.38
CA LEU A 10 -1.03 -15.99 22.23
C LEU A 10 -2.11 -15.00 21.74
N ILE A 11 -2.69 -14.21 22.65
CA ILE A 11 -3.61 -13.10 22.34
C ILE A 11 -3.11 -11.82 23.03
N ILE A 12 -1.93 -11.35 22.64
CA ILE A 12 -1.40 -10.02 22.95
C ILE A 12 -0.58 -9.66 21.69
N CYS A 13 -1.06 -8.89 20.71
CA CYS A 13 -1.08 -7.42 20.79
C CYS A 13 -1.83 -6.78 19.59
N PHE A 14 -2.96 -7.34 19.13
CA PHE A 14 -3.81 -6.71 18.08
C PHE A 14 -5.09 -6.05 18.63
N LYS A 15 -5.24 -5.93 19.96
CA LYS A 15 -6.46 -5.35 20.55
C LYS A 15 -6.46 -3.82 20.67
N ALA A 16 -5.36 -3.11 20.40
CA ALA A 16 -5.35 -1.65 20.52
C ALA A 16 -6.01 -0.92 19.33
N CYS A 17 -6.10 -1.52 18.13
CA CYS A 17 -6.87 -0.91 17.03
C CYS A 17 -8.38 -1.09 17.14
N LEU A 18 -8.86 -2.08 17.90
CA LEU A 18 -10.20 -2.63 17.71
C LEU A 18 -11.35 -1.77 18.24
N ASN A 19 -11.16 -0.51 18.61
CA ASN A 19 -12.27 0.32 19.08
C ASN A 19 -12.18 1.83 18.84
N SER A 20 -11.25 2.33 18.00
CA SER A 20 -11.35 3.76 17.64
C SER A 20 -12.62 3.97 16.79
N PRO A 21 -13.55 4.85 17.21
CA PRO A 21 -14.80 5.05 16.49
C PRO A 21 -14.53 5.51 15.06
N LEU A 22 -15.36 5.04 14.13
CA LEU A 22 -15.35 5.57 12.77
C LEU A 22 -15.79 7.03 12.83
N ILE A 23 -15.07 7.88 12.11
CA ILE A 23 -15.34 9.30 11.97
C ILE A 23 -15.24 9.71 10.50
N CYS A 24 -15.69 10.94 10.26
CA CYS A 24 -15.50 11.65 9.00
C CYS A 24 -14.65 12.89 9.23
N THR A 25 -13.83 13.24 8.25
CA THR A 25 -12.98 14.44 8.26
C THR A 25 -13.56 15.52 7.33
N ASN A 26 -12.91 16.68 7.26
CA ASN A 26 -13.24 17.75 6.31
C ASN A 26 -14.69 18.30 6.39
N GLY A 27 -15.32 18.14 7.56
CA GLY A 27 -16.70 18.57 7.81
C GLY A 27 -17.75 17.70 7.10
N PHE A 28 -17.42 16.46 6.75
CA PHE A 28 -18.38 15.47 6.26
C PHE A 28 -19.12 14.82 7.43
N THR A 29 -20.33 14.36 7.18
CA THR A 29 -21.20 13.73 8.19
C THR A 29 -21.16 12.22 8.03
N LEU A 30 -20.97 11.50 9.14
CA LEU A 30 -21.01 10.04 9.18
C LEU A 30 -22.45 9.54 9.14
N LEU A 31 -22.85 8.90 8.04
CA LEU A 31 -24.18 8.32 7.84
C LEU A 31 -24.02 6.92 7.23
N ASN A 32 -24.51 5.88 7.91
CA ASN A 32 -24.42 4.48 7.44
C ASN A 32 -23.02 4.05 6.98
N LYS A 33 -21.97 4.45 7.70
CA LYS A 33 -20.55 4.20 7.38
C LYS A 33 -20.02 4.91 6.11
N LYS A 34 -20.75 5.90 5.60
CA LYS A 34 -20.28 6.85 4.58
C LYS A 34 -20.03 8.21 5.18
N CYS A 35 -19.04 8.93 4.64
CA CYS A 35 -18.87 10.34 4.92
C CYS A 35 -19.48 11.14 3.80
N LEU A 36 -20.58 11.84 4.08
CA LEU A 36 -21.33 12.59 3.08
C LEU A 36 -21.34 14.09 3.40
N LYS A 37 -21.25 14.93 2.37
CA LYS A 37 -21.37 16.39 2.50
C LYS A 37 -22.22 16.94 1.37
N LEU A 38 -23.36 17.54 1.73
CA LEU A 38 -24.27 18.18 0.78
C LEU A 38 -23.80 19.59 0.41
N PHE A 39 -23.88 19.90 -0.87
CA PHE A 39 -23.69 21.23 -1.42
C PHE A 39 -24.97 21.66 -2.14
N ASP A 40 -25.70 22.60 -1.55
CA ASP A 40 -26.96 23.10 -2.11
C ASP A 40 -26.75 23.96 -3.37
N THR A 41 -25.54 24.48 -3.57
CA THR A 41 -25.16 25.26 -4.76
C THR A 41 -25.41 24.45 -6.02
N LYS A 42 -26.22 25.01 -6.93
CA LYS A 42 -26.55 24.34 -8.19
C LYS A 42 -25.46 24.61 -9.23
N VAL A 43 -24.80 23.55 -9.66
CA VAL A 43 -23.74 23.59 -10.68
C VAL A 43 -23.91 22.44 -11.66
N ASN A 44 -23.18 22.48 -12.77
CA ASN A 44 -23.12 21.36 -13.69
C ASN A 44 -22.28 20.20 -13.13
N HIS A 45 -22.38 19.02 -13.73
CA HIS A 45 -21.79 17.79 -13.18
C HIS A 45 -20.27 17.90 -13.06
N THR A 46 -19.60 18.39 -14.10
CA THR A 46 -18.13 18.59 -14.13
C THR A 46 -17.65 19.54 -13.02
N SER A 47 -18.40 20.62 -12.76
CA SER A 47 -18.10 21.54 -11.66
C SER A 47 -18.35 20.90 -10.28
N ALA A 48 -19.39 20.06 -10.17
CA ALA A 48 -19.70 19.33 -8.95
C ALA A 48 -18.58 18.32 -8.61
N GLU A 49 -18.12 17.56 -9.62
CA GLU A 49 -17.00 16.62 -9.48
C GLU A 49 -15.70 17.35 -9.09
N SER A 50 -15.38 18.46 -9.77
CA SER A 50 -14.21 19.29 -9.43
C SER A 50 -14.27 19.82 -7.99
N SER A 51 -15.46 20.19 -7.52
CA SER A 51 -15.69 20.60 -6.14
C SER A 51 -15.43 19.45 -5.15
N CYS A 52 -15.92 18.24 -5.42
CA CYS A 52 -15.63 17.07 -4.58
C CYS A 52 -14.14 16.72 -4.58
N ASN A 53 -13.47 16.79 -5.73
CA ASN A 53 -12.05 16.53 -5.87
C ASN A 53 -11.18 17.47 -5.01
N SER A 54 -11.64 18.70 -4.75
CA SER A 54 -10.96 19.65 -3.84
C SER A 54 -10.90 19.18 -2.38
N PHE A 55 -11.74 18.22 -1.99
CA PHE A 55 -11.70 17.55 -0.68
C PHE A 55 -11.02 16.18 -0.74
N GLY A 56 -10.48 15.79 -1.89
CA GLY A 56 -10.04 14.41 -2.18
C GLY A 56 -11.21 13.42 -2.26
N ALA A 57 -12.44 13.92 -2.39
CA ALA A 57 -13.68 13.16 -2.43
C ALA A 57 -14.10 12.82 -3.86
N THR A 58 -15.15 12.02 -4.02
CA THR A 58 -15.90 11.84 -5.28
C THR A 58 -17.32 12.36 -5.14
N LEU A 59 -18.10 12.37 -6.22
CA LEU A 59 -19.54 12.49 -6.07
C LEU A 59 -20.11 11.23 -5.39
N VAL A 60 -21.29 11.37 -4.80
CA VAL A 60 -21.89 10.31 -4.00
C VAL A 60 -22.23 9.08 -4.84
N THR A 61 -21.97 7.91 -4.25
CA THR A 61 -22.35 6.62 -4.81
C THR A 61 -23.57 6.04 -4.09
N VAL A 62 -24.36 5.22 -4.79
CA VAL A 62 -25.54 4.56 -4.24
C VAL A 62 -25.52 3.08 -4.60
N LYS A 63 -25.05 2.24 -3.68
CA LYS A 63 -24.76 0.82 -3.94
C LYS A 63 -25.75 -0.12 -3.27
N ASN A 64 -26.62 0.40 -2.41
CA ASN A 64 -27.63 -0.35 -1.67
C ASN A 64 -28.65 0.59 -1.00
N VAL A 65 -29.70 0.01 -0.42
CA VAL A 65 -30.78 0.75 0.27
C VAL A 65 -30.27 1.59 1.46
N ASN A 66 -29.20 1.19 2.14
CA ASN A 66 -28.66 2.00 3.24
C ASN A 66 -28.01 3.28 2.73
N ASP A 67 -27.45 3.27 1.52
CA ASP A 67 -26.88 4.46 0.89
C ASP A 67 -28.00 5.46 0.54
N GLU A 68 -29.14 4.96 0.04
CA GLU A 68 -30.33 5.79 -0.20
C GLU A 68 -30.85 6.42 1.08
N GLN A 69 -30.90 5.67 2.19
CA GLN A 69 -31.30 6.21 3.50
C GLN A 69 -30.32 7.26 4.03
N ALA A 70 -29.02 7.07 3.80
CA ALA A 70 -27.99 8.05 4.16
C ALA A 70 -28.18 9.35 3.37
N ILE A 71 -28.45 9.25 2.07
CA ILE A 71 -28.74 10.42 1.22
C ILE A 71 -30.04 11.10 1.67
N ALA A 72 -31.11 10.35 1.89
CA ALA A 72 -32.37 10.90 2.39
C ALA A 72 -32.18 11.68 3.70
N THR A 73 -31.32 11.17 4.59
CA THR A 73 -30.97 11.84 5.85
C THR A 73 -30.18 13.12 5.62
N VAL A 74 -29.17 13.11 4.74
CA VAL A 74 -28.32 14.28 4.50
C VAL A 74 -29.08 15.41 3.80
N VAL A 75 -30.09 15.09 2.98
CA VAL A 75 -30.92 16.09 2.27
C VAL A 75 -32.19 16.49 3.04
N ALA A 76 -32.51 15.84 4.17
CA ALA A 76 -33.78 16.04 4.88
C ALA A 76 -34.03 17.51 5.31
N ALA A 77 -32.98 18.25 5.62
CA ALA A 77 -33.05 19.66 6.01
C ALA A 77 -32.82 20.63 4.83
N SER A 78 -32.65 20.12 3.62
CA SER A 78 -32.39 20.91 2.41
C SER A 78 -33.61 21.01 1.50
N SER A 79 -33.62 22.04 0.66
CA SER A 79 -34.56 22.19 -0.46
C SER A 79 -34.05 21.59 -1.77
N ALA A 80 -32.90 20.91 -1.74
CA ALA A 80 -32.29 20.25 -2.89
C ALA A 80 -33.19 19.12 -3.41
N ARG A 81 -33.81 19.35 -4.57
CA ARG A 81 -34.73 18.40 -5.23
C ARG A 81 -34.02 17.37 -6.10
N LEU A 82 -32.89 17.78 -6.69
CA LEU A 82 -32.12 17.00 -7.65
C LEU A 82 -30.66 17.01 -7.19
N ILE A 83 -30.05 15.84 -7.15
CA ILE A 83 -28.67 15.63 -6.66
C ILE A 83 -27.85 14.91 -7.73
N TRP A 84 -26.73 15.49 -8.15
CA TRP A 84 -25.77 14.78 -8.99
C TRP A 84 -25.19 13.55 -8.27
N LEU A 85 -25.15 12.42 -8.98
CA LEU A 85 -24.48 11.20 -8.55
C LEU A 85 -23.12 11.08 -9.24
N GLY A 86 -22.21 10.35 -8.60
CA GLY A 86 -20.93 9.95 -9.19
C GLY A 86 -21.11 8.79 -10.17
N LEU A 87 -22.11 8.84 -11.05
CA LEU A 87 -22.46 7.77 -11.97
C LEU A 87 -22.52 8.29 -13.40
N TYR A 88 -21.78 7.63 -14.29
CA TYR A 88 -21.71 7.96 -15.71
C TYR A 88 -22.11 6.77 -16.57
N CYS A 89 -23.08 6.95 -17.46
CA CYS A 89 -23.63 5.90 -18.32
C CYS A 89 -23.08 5.97 -19.74
N PHE A 90 -22.41 4.92 -20.20
CA PHE A 90 -21.91 4.82 -21.58
C PHE A 90 -22.96 4.27 -22.56
N ASP A 91 -24.00 3.63 -22.06
CA ASP A 91 -25.14 3.09 -22.81
C ASP A 91 -26.40 3.13 -21.93
N SER A 92 -27.55 2.77 -22.49
CA SER A 92 -28.85 2.67 -21.83
C SER A 92 -29.00 1.40 -20.95
N ASP A 93 -27.96 0.56 -20.88
CA ASP A 93 -27.87 -0.57 -19.96
C ASP A 93 -27.22 -0.12 -18.63
N PRO A 94 -27.90 -0.27 -17.47
CA PRO A 94 -27.31 0.03 -16.15
C PRO A 94 -25.96 -0.65 -15.88
N ALA A 95 -25.67 -1.79 -16.51
CA ALA A 95 -24.36 -2.44 -16.42
C ALA A 95 -23.23 -1.67 -17.11
N LYS A 96 -23.57 -0.69 -17.96
CA LYS A 96 -22.67 0.25 -18.61
C LYS A 96 -22.64 1.62 -17.92
N CYS A 97 -23.26 1.75 -16.75
CA CYS A 97 -23.11 2.92 -15.89
C CYS A 97 -22.07 2.66 -14.81
N LEU A 98 -20.97 3.42 -14.83
CA LEU A 98 -19.82 3.23 -13.93
C LEU A 98 -19.76 4.32 -12.87
N TRP A 99 -19.43 3.92 -11.64
CA TRP A 99 -19.19 4.86 -10.54
C TRP A 99 -17.82 5.54 -10.68
N ASP A 100 -17.77 6.84 -10.43
CA ASP A 100 -16.56 7.69 -10.51
C ASP A 100 -15.50 7.31 -9.45
N ASP A 101 -15.91 6.64 -8.38
CA ASP A 101 -15.05 6.06 -7.36
C ASP A 101 -14.37 4.74 -7.80
N ASN A 102 -14.55 4.31 -9.05
CA ASN A 102 -13.99 3.08 -9.62
C ASN A 102 -14.44 1.80 -8.88
N SER A 103 -15.61 1.83 -8.22
CA SER A 103 -16.16 0.66 -7.53
C SER A 103 -16.95 -0.30 -8.44
N GLY A 104 -17.01 -0.02 -9.74
CA GLY A 104 -17.67 -0.86 -10.74
C GLY A 104 -18.95 -0.21 -11.29
N SER A 105 -19.90 -1.04 -11.70
CA SER A 105 -21.13 -0.60 -12.35
C SER A 105 -22.36 -0.59 -11.44
N ALA A 106 -23.42 0.10 -11.88
CA ALA A 106 -24.72 0.11 -11.24
C ALA A 106 -25.50 -1.22 -11.40
N GLN A 107 -24.98 -2.22 -12.14
CA GLN A 107 -25.70 -3.48 -12.39
C GLN A 107 -26.15 -4.21 -11.10
N SER A 108 -25.35 -4.11 -10.04
CA SER A 108 -25.63 -4.79 -8.77
C SER A 108 -26.73 -4.12 -7.95
N TYR A 109 -26.94 -2.82 -8.16
CA TYR A 109 -27.95 -2.02 -7.49
C TYR A 109 -28.21 -0.76 -8.32
N ASP A 110 -29.42 -0.67 -8.85
CA ASP A 110 -29.88 0.52 -9.52
C ASP A 110 -31.32 0.84 -9.13
N ASN A 111 -31.67 2.12 -9.22
CA ASN A 111 -33.03 2.60 -9.00
C ASN A 111 -33.43 3.58 -10.11
N PHE A 112 -33.08 3.27 -11.35
CA PHE A 112 -33.45 4.11 -12.48
C PHE A 112 -34.99 4.26 -12.59
N SER A 113 -35.40 5.41 -13.08
CA SER A 113 -36.78 5.62 -13.52
C SER A 113 -37.05 4.74 -14.75
N ILE A 114 -38.33 4.50 -15.04
CA ILE A 114 -38.72 3.81 -16.27
C ILE A 114 -38.10 4.52 -17.49
N ASP A 115 -37.61 3.74 -18.44
CA ASP A 115 -36.95 4.19 -19.68
C ASP A 115 -35.61 4.93 -19.49
N PHE A 116 -35.01 4.87 -18.28
CA PHE A 116 -33.66 5.35 -18.00
C PHE A 116 -32.73 4.18 -17.60
N PRO A 117 -31.41 4.30 -17.81
CA PRO A 117 -30.69 5.44 -18.39
C PRO A 117 -30.99 5.61 -19.89
N LEU A 118 -31.06 6.85 -20.34
CA LEU A 118 -31.24 7.26 -21.72
C LEU A 118 -30.06 8.14 -22.13
N VAL A 119 -29.05 7.53 -22.74
CA VAL A 119 -27.78 8.23 -23.06
C VAL A 119 -27.93 9.33 -24.10
N ASP A 120 -28.96 9.28 -24.94
CA ASP A 120 -29.29 10.36 -25.89
C ASP A 120 -29.72 11.66 -25.18
N ALA A 121 -30.24 11.55 -23.94
CA ALA A 121 -30.55 12.71 -23.11
C ALA A 121 -29.32 13.23 -22.35
N GLY A 122 -28.28 12.40 -22.22
CA GLY A 122 -27.02 12.72 -21.56
C GLY A 122 -26.52 11.57 -20.69
N HIS A 123 -25.23 11.62 -20.38
CA HIS A 123 -24.51 10.50 -19.76
C HIS A 123 -24.39 10.60 -18.23
N CYS A 124 -24.65 11.78 -17.66
CA CYS A 124 -24.53 12.00 -16.22
C CYS A 124 -25.85 11.69 -15.52
N VAL A 125 -25.78 11.14 -14.30
CA VAL A 125 -26.98 10.69 -13.60
C VAL A 125 -27.25 11.55 -12.38
N TYR A 126 -28.52 11.90 -12.17
CA TYR A 126 -28.98 12.54 -10.95
C TYR A 126 -30.06 11.72 -10.23
N LEU A 127 -30.14 11.92 -8.92
CA LEU A 127 -31.18 11.40 -8.05
C LEU A 127 -32.24 12.48 -7.80
N SER A 128 -33.52 12.13 -8.00
CA SER A 128 -34.63 12.95 -7.53
C SER A 128 -34.95 12.63 -6.06
N THR A 129 -34.91 13.64 -5.18
CA THR A 129 -35.09 13.45 -3.72
C THR A 129 -36.54 13.65 -3.26
N LEU A 130 -37.39 14.26 -4.09
CA LEU A 130 -38.75 14.67 -3.73
C LEU A 130 -39.75 14.41 -4.86
N GLY A 131 -41.04 14.38 -4.51
CA GLY A 131 -42.14 14.23 -5.47
C GLY A 131 -42.35 12.79 -5.94
N ALA A 132 -43.04 12.64 -7.08
CA ALA A 132 -43.43 11.33 -7.61
C ALA A 132 -42.25 10.45 -8.04
N LEU A 133 -41.09 11.05 -8.31
CA LEU A 133 -39.86 10.37 -8.69
C LEU A 133 -38.85 10.32 -7.52
N ALA A 134 -39.26 10.56 -6.28
CA ALA A 134 -38.36 10.46 -5.14
C ALA A 134 -37.69 9.07 -5.07
N GLY A 135 -36.37 9.06 -4.95
CA GLY A 135 -35.54 7.84 -4.99
C GLY A 135 -35.10 7.42 -6.39
N LYS A 136 -35.67 7.97 -7.46
CA LYS A 136 -35.38 7.55 -8.84
C LYS A 136 -34.18 8.24 -9.46
N TRP A 137 -33.44 7.48 -10.24
CA TRP A 137 -32.26 7.95 -10.98
C TRP A 137 -32.61 8.22 -12.44
N ILE A 138 -32.08 9.31 -12.97
CA ILE A 138 -32.42 9.80 -14.30
C ILE A 138 -31.11 10.29 -14.93
N SER A 139 -30.84 9.87 -16.17
CA SER A 139 -29.68 10.36 -16.93
C SER A 139 -30.02 11.67 -17.65
N GLU A 140 -29.04 12.56 -17.78
CA GLU A 140 -29.21 13.92 -18.25
C GLU A 140 -27.87 14.53 -18.69
N ASP A 141 -27.93 15.62 -19.43
CA ASP A 141 -26.76 16.34 -19.93
C ASP A 141 -25.86 16.86 -18.79
N CYS A 142 -24.56 16.57 -18.91
CA CYS A 142 -23.56 16.83 -17.88
C CYS A 142 -23.26 18.32 -17.68
N GLU A 143 -23.38 19.14 -18.73
CA GLU A 143 -22.85 20.51 -18.76
C GLU A 143 -23.91 21.60 -18.62
N SER A 144 -25.11 21.38 -19.18
CA SER A 144 -26.17 22.39 -19.28
C SER A 144 -27.08 22.46 -18.06
N LYS A 145 -27.20 21.38 -17.28
CA LYS A 145 -28.10 21.33 -16.13
C LYS A 145 -27.38 21.69 -14.84
N LEU A 146 -28.04 22.49 -14.02
CA LEU A 146 -27.52 22.94 -12.73
C LEU A 146 -28.28 22.25 -11.60
N MET A 147 -27.59 21.43 -10.82
CA MET A 147 -28.16 20.68 -9.70
C MET A 147 -27.27 20.77 -8.48
N SER A 148 -27.87 20.53 -7.31
CA SER A 148 -27.13 20.36 -6.06
C SER A 148 -26.37 19.03 -6.12
N TYR A 149 -25.41 18.81 -5.24
CA TYR A 149 -24.57 17.61 -5.28
C TYR A 149 -24.13 17.19 -3.89
N ILE A 150 -23.77 15.92 -3.74
CA ILE A 150 -23.22 15.37 -2.50
C ILE A 150 -21.85 14.81 -2.83
N CYS A 151 -20.86 15.18 -2.02
CA CYS A 151 -19.55 14.55 -2.07
C CYS A 151 -19.47 13.39 -1.06
N GLU A 152 -18.73 12.35 -1.41
CA GLU A 152 -18.48 11.17 -0.59
C GLU A 152 -16.98 10.99 -0.30
N LEU A 153 -16.65 10.73 0.96
CA LEU A 153 -15.34 10.25 1.40
C LEU A 153 -15.46 8.89 2.10
N PRO A 154 -14.42 8.03 2.03
CA PRO A 154 -14.37 6.85 2.86
C PRO A 154 -14.20 7.23 4.33
N THR A 155 -14.76 6.42 5.22
CA THR A 155 -14.61 6.61 6.67
C THR A 155 -13.19 6.35 7.13
N THR A 156 -12.86 6.90 8.29
CA THR A 156 -11.56 6.69 8.93
C THR A 156 -11.73 6.60 10.45
N HIS A 157 -10.63 6.43 11.18
CA HIS A 157 -10.62 6.41 12.64
C HIS A 157 -10.17 7.76 13.20
N ALA A 158 -10.64 8.07 14.42
CA ALA A 158 -10.20 9.27 15.14
C ALA A 158 -8.69 9.23 15.39
N ASP A 159 -7.99 10.28 14.97
CA ASP A 159 -6.54 10.42 15.04
C ASP A 159 -6.17 11.92 15.03
N ASP A 160 -5.04 12.28 15.64
CA ASP A 160 -4.53 13.67 15.68
C ASP A 160 -3.92 14.11 14.33
N CYS A 161 -3.84 13.18 13.38
CA CYS A 161 -3.42 13.41 12.01
C CYS A 161 -4.31 14.42 11.26
N THR A 162 -3.69 15.31 10.49
CA THR A 162 -4.42 16.29 9.66
C THR A 162 -5.11 15.65 8.46
N TYR A 163 -4.44 14.72 7.77
CA TYR A 163 -4.93 14.14 6.53
C TYR A 163 -5.28 12.66 6.74
N ASN A 164 -6.56 12.38 6.98
CA ASN A 164 -7.04 11.02 7.16
C ASN A 164 -7.97 10.60 6.02
N TYR A 165 -7.68 9.45 5.43
CA TYR A 165 -8.45 8.87 4.33
C TYR A 165 -8.45 7.34 4.42
N ASN A 166 -9.66 6.76 4.38
CA ASN A 166 -9.89 5.32 4.30
C ASN A 166 -9.17 4.49 5.39
N GLY A 167 -9.20 4.98 6.64
CA GLY A 167 -8.54 4.32 7.77
C GLY A 167 -7.04 4.54 7.88
N TYR A 168 -6.45 5.41 7.04
CA TYR A 168 -5.03 5.76 7.08
C TYR A 168 -4.82 7.25 7.31
N CYS A 169 -3.72 7.56 7.98
CA CYS A 169 -3.17 8.90 8.13
C CYS A 169 -2.03 9.10 7.14
N TYR A 170 -2.01 10.26 6.48
CA TYR A 170 -0.98 10.69 5.53
C TYR A 170 -0.25 11.90 6.07
N THR A 171 1.07 11.93 5.90
CA THR A 171 1.91 13.08 6.26
C THR A 171 2.82 13.44 5.11
N PHE A 172 2.83 14.72 4.74
CA PHE A 172 3.63 15.27 3.66
C PHE A 172 4.84 15.99 4.25
N SER A 173 6.05 15.57 3.89
CA SER A 173 7.26 16.22 4.39
C SER A 173 7.40 17.64 3.82
N SER A 174 7.79 18.60 4.65
CA SER A 174 8.21 19.92 4.17
C SER A 174 9.67 19.95 3.67
N THR A 175 10.49 18.99 4.10
CA THR A 175 11.92 18.89 3.80
C THR A 175 12.23 17.70 2.89
N ALA A 176 13.23 17.85 2.02
CA ALA A 176 13.71 16.77 1.16
C ALA A 176 14.73 15.87 1.87
N GLU A 177 14.63 14.55 1.67
CA GLU A 177 15.53 13.54 2.24
C GLU A 177 15.82 12.42 1.23
N PRO A 178 16.99 11.75 1.31
CA PRO A 178 17.22 10.51 0.57
C PRO A 178 16.22 9.42 1.01
N PHE A 179 15.93 8.48 0.11
CA PHE A 179 14.88 7.46 0.30
C PHE A 179 14.95 6.70 1.63
N ILE A 180 16.16 6.27 2.03
CA ILE A 180 16.38 5.56 3.29
C ILE A 180 16.01 6.42 4.51
N ILE A 181 16.42 7.69 4.48
CA ILE A 181 16.19 8.61 5.59
C ILE A 181 14.71 8.97 5.66
N ALA A 182 14.07 9.20 4.51
CA ALA A 182 12.64 9.39 4.40
C ALA A 182 11.86 8.20 5.01
N GLN A 183 12.23 6.96 4.66
CA GLN A 183 11.63 5.77 5.25
C GLN A 183 11.85 5.69 6.76
N THR A 184 13.06 5.97 7.23
CA THR A 184 13.37 5.95 8.67
C THR A 184 12.49 6.95 9.42
N LYS A 185 12.26 8.14 8.84
CA LYS A 185 11.37 9.17 9.40
C LYS A 185 9.89 8.76 9.39
N CYS A 186 9.42 8.08 8.35
CA CYS A 186 8.05 7.53 8.38
C CYS A 186 7.88 6.48 9.49
N ALA A 187 8.89 5.64 9.70
CA ALA A 187 8.91 4.62 10.74
C ALA A 187 8.90 5.19 12.17
N GLU A 188 9.41 6.41 12.38
CA GLU A 188 9.30 7.11 13.68
C GLU A 188 7.84 7.35 14.09
N THR A 189 6.93 7.39 13.11
CA THR A 189 5.48 7.54 13.32
C THR A 189 4.71 6.22 13.14
N TYR A 190 5.39 5.07 13.21
CA TYR A 190 4.77 3.74 12.99
C TYR A 190 4.12 3.60 11.61
N GLY A 191 4.65 4.32 10.62
CA GLY A 191 4.25 4.23 9.23
C GLY A 191 5.39 3.82 8.34
N ASP A 192 5.10 3.83 7.05
CA ASP A 192 6.06 3.61 5.98
C ASP A 192 5.91 4.73 4.95
N LEU A 193 6.87 4.82 4.02
CA LEU A 193 6.63 5.58 2.79
C LEU A 193 5.36 5.06 2.11
N VAL A 194 4.56 5.99 1.58
CA VAL A 194 3.18 5.69 1.16
C VAL A 194 3.09 4.59 0.10
N SER A 195 2.27 3.60 0.37
CA SER A 195 1.69 2.68 -0.61
C SER A 195 0.36 3.22 -1.13
N ILE A 196 0.09 3.05 -2.42
CA ILE A 196 -1.11 3.59 -3.08
C ILE A 196 -1.85 2.47 -3.81
N HIS A 197 -3.11 2.23 -3.44
CA HIS A 197 -3.89 1.06 -3.85
C HIS A 197 -5.11 1.39 -4.71
N SER A 198 -5.33 2.66 -5.04
CA SER A 198 -6.44 3.07 -5.90
C SER A 198 -6.21 4.44 -6.54
N SER A 199 -6.93 4.70 -7.62
CA SER A 199 -7.01 6.03 -8.24
C SER A 199 -7.52 7.09 -7.25
N ASN A 200 -8.50 6.75 -6.40
CA ASN A 200 -9.03 7.70 -5.41
C ASN A 200 -8.03 8.05 -4.32
N GLU A 201 -7.23 7.09 -3.85
CA GLU A 201 -6.15 7.35 -2.90
C GLU A 201 -5.05 8.20 -3.55
N ASN A 202 -4.68 7.90 -4.80
CA ASN A 202 -3.73 8.71 -5.56
C ASN A 202 -4.20 10.16 -5.70
N ARG A 203 -5.46 10.36 -6.10
CA ARG A 203 -6.10 11.67 -6.18
C ARG A 203 -6.13 12.38 -4.83
N TYR A 204 -6.50 11.69 -3.75
CA TYR A 204 -6.51 12.26 -2.41
C TYR A 204 -5.14 12.81 -2.01
N ILE A 205 -4.07 12.05 -2.26
CA ILE A 205 -2.69 12.46 -2.00
C ILE A 205 -2.33 13.69 -2.85
N GLU A 206 -2.66 13.67 -4.14
CA GLU A 206 -2.42 14.77 -5.06
C GLU A 206 -3.12 16.06 -4.64
N THR A 207 -4.39 15.98 -4.20
CA THR A 207 -5.19 17.14 -3.77
C THR A 207 -4.52 17.93 -2.64
N PHE A 208 -3.86 17.25 -1.70
CA PHE A 208 -3.30 17.89 -0.50
C PHE A 208 -1.79 18.08 -0.53
N ALA A 209 -1.09 17.46 -1.49
CA ALA A 209 0.32 17.69 -1.70
C ALA A 209 0.57 19.10 -2.28
N ALA A 210 1.57 19.80 -1.75
CA ALA A 210 2.08 21.01 -2.40
C ALA A 210 2.79 20.62 -3.70
N GLN A 211 2.80 21.49 -4.72
CA GLN A 211 3.46 21.18 -6.00
C GLN A 211 4.96 20.87 -5.82
N ASP A 212 5.32 19.60 -5.92
CA ASP A 212 6.68 19.09 -5.82
C ASP A 212 6.77 17.62 -6.30
N TYR A 213 7.94 17.02 -6.18
CA TYR A 213 8.16 15.59 -6.33
C TYR A 213 8.29 14.92 -4.96
N TYR A 214 7.50 13.87 -4.74
CA TYR A 214 7.45 13.16 -3.46
C TYR A 214 7.87 11.71 -3.60
N LEU A 215 8.87 11.26 -2.85
CA LEU A 215 9.18 9.84 -2.69
C LEU A 215 7.99 9.11 -2.10
N ILE A 216 7.67 7.97 -2.72
CA ILE A 216 6.63 7.04 -2.28
C ILE A 216 7.26 5.68 -1.96
N GLY A 217 6.49 4.77 -1.37
CA GLY A 217 6.97 3.46 -0.91
C GLY A 217 7.20 2.44 -2.02
N ALA A 218 7.20 2.83 -3.30
CA ALA A 218 7.42 1.91 -4.41
C ALA A 218 8.91 1.79 -4.75
N VAL A 219 9.34 0.56 -5.03
CA VAL A 219 10.73 0.23 -5.39
C VAL A 219 10.74 -0.76 -6.56
N TRP A 220 11.62 -0.55 -7.53
CA TRP A 220 11.85 -1.47 -8.64
C TRP A 220 12.70 -2.65 -8.20
N LYS A 221 12.28 -3.84 -8.60
CA LYS A 221 13.09 -5.06 -8.58
C LYS A 221 13.98 -5.12 -9.81
N LEU A 222 14.94 -6.05 -9.77
CA LEU A 222 15.86 -6.31 -10.88
C LEU A 222 15.17 -6.92 -12.12
N ASP A 223 13.99 -7.51 -11.96
CA ASP A 223 13.16 -8.01 -13.07
C ASP A 223 12.26 -6.93 -13.68
N ASN A 224 12.51 -5.65 -13.35
CA ASN A 224 11.71 -4.49 -13.74
C ASN A 224 10.24 -4.58 -13.28
N SER A 225 9.94 -5.35 -12.23
CA SER A 225 8.64 -5.28 -11.54
C SER A 225 8.73 -4.35 -10.33
N LEU A 226 7.61 -3.74 -9.96
CA LEU A 226 7.50 -2.91 -8.76
C LEU A 226 6.97 -3.70 -7.56
N TYR A 227 7.28 -3.22 -6.37
CA TYR A 227 6.65 -3.65 -5.12
C TYR A 227 6.59 -2.51 -4.10
N TRP A 228 5.65 -2.61 -3.18
CA TRP A 228 5.53 -1.70 -2.05
C TRP A 228 6.43 -2.12 -0.88
N LEU A 229 7.04 -1.12 -0.24
CA LEU A 229 7.95 -1.28 0.89
C LEU A 229 7.30 -1.96 2.10
N ASP A 230 6.04 -1.60 2.36
CA ASP A 230 5.19 -2.11 3.42
C ASP A 230 4.68 -3.54 3.16
N LYS A 231 5.09 -4.14 2.02
CA LYS A 231 4.72 -5.49 1.56
C LYS A 231 3.23 -5.64 1.23
N SER A 232 2.53 -4.53 1.07
CA SER A 232 1.17 -4.53 0.54
C SER A 232 1.13 -5.01 -0.92
N LYS A 233 -0.07 -5.39 -1.37
CA LYS A 233 -0.27 -5.92 -2.72
C LYS A 233 -0.05 -4.82 -3.76
N TRP A 234 0.63 -5.14 -4.86
CA TRP A 234 0.64 -4.29 -6.05
C TRP A 234 -0.66 -4.49 -6.85
N ASP A 235 -1.68 -3.66 -6.57
CA ASP A 235 -3.03 -3.75 -7.15
C ASP A 235 -3.47 -2.48 -7.88
N TYR A 236 -2.65 -1.44 -7.85
CA TYR A 236 -2.84 -0.20 -8.60
C TYR A 236 -1.49 0.29 -9.13
N ASN A 237 -1.49 0.85 -10.34
CA ASN A 237 -0.29 1.31 -11.02
C ASN A 237 -0.55 2.62 -11.74
N ASN A 238 0.10 3.70 -11.28
CA ASN A 238 0.05 5.01 -11.95
C ASN A 238 1.44 5.45 -12.44
N THR A 239 2.28 4.50 -12.83
CA THR A 239 3.62 4.80 -13.35
C THR A 239 3.55 5.47 -14.71
N ASP A 240 4.31 6.54 -14.87
CA ASP A 240 4.53 7.20 -16.15
C ASP A 240 5.27 6.24 -17.11
N PRO A 241 4.70 5.93 -18.28
CA PRO A 241 5.31 4.99 -19.23
C PRO A 241 6.67 5.45 -19.75
N GLU A 242 6.92 6.76 -19.87
CA GLU A 242 8.16 7.31 -20.44
C GLU A 242 9.29 7.43 -19.40
N ASN A 243 8.93 7.48 -18.12
CA ASN A 243 9.83 7.67 -16.98
C ASN A 243 9.74 6.52 -15.96
N SER A 244 9.39 5.31 -16.43
CA SER A 244 9.27 4.09 -15.63
C SER A 244 10.61 3.58 -15.09
N TYR A 245 11.32 2.65 -15.75
CA TYR A 245 12.59 2.09 -15.24
C TYR A 245 13.79 2.58 -16.05
N ARG A 246 14.70 3.32 -15.42
CA ARG A 246 15.97 3.81 -16.02
C ARG A 246 17.23 3.35 -15.26
N GLY A 247 17.15 2.24 -14.53
CA GLY A 247 18.22 1.79 -13.61
C GLY A 247 18.19 2.48 -12.23
N ASP A 248 17.22 3.36 -12.02
CA ASP A 248 16.91 4.01 -10.75
C ASP A 248 15.85 3.19 -10.00
N TYR A 249 16.20 2.69 -8.81
CA TYR A 249 15.38 1.72 -8.08
C TYR A 249 14.23 2.33 -7.25
N CYS A 250 14.27 3.63 -6.96
CA CYS A 250 13.26 4.27 -6.12
C CYS A 250 12.23 5.01 -6.98
N VAL A 251 11.03 5.22 -6.43
CA VAL A 251 9.92 5.85 -7.15
C VAL A 251 9.47 7.13 -6.42
N ALA A 252 9.17 8.15 -7.21
CA ALA A 252 8.54 9.38 -6.74
C ALA A 252 7.23 9.64 -7.49
N MET A 253 6.32 10.38 -6.87
CA MET A 253 5.08 10.90 -7.44
C MET A 253 5.27 12.37 -7.80
N SER A 254 4.82 12.76 -9.00
CA SER A 254 4.72 14.16 -9.41
C SER A 254 3.41 14.77 -8.91
N THR A 255 3.47 15.97 -8.37
CA THR A 255 2.29 16.80 -8.04
C THR A 255 2.38 18.17 -8.70
N VAL A 256 3.28 18.28 -9.69
CA VAL A 256 3.60 19.52 -10.40
C VAL A 256 2.74 19.62 -11.65
N ILE A 257 1.93 20.68 -11.75
CA ILE A 257 0.97 20.88 -12.85
C ILE A 257 1.68 21.18 -14.19
N SER A 258 2.89 21.72 -14.15
CA SER A 258 3.68 22.14 -15.34
C SER A 258 4.99 21.35 -15.49
N SER A 259 4.96 20.07 -15.15
CA SER A 259 6.10 19.15 -15.26
C SER A 259 5.97 18.29 -16.52
N PRO A 260 7.09 17.83 -17.13
CA PRO A 260 7.05 16.80 -18.18
C PRO A 260 6.35 15.52 -17.73
N ILE A 261 6.40 15.25 -16.42
CA ILE A 261 5.70 14.15 -15.77
C ILE A 261 4.38 14.71 -15.24
N PRO A 262 3.22 14.24 -15.76
CA PRO A 262 1.92 14.76 -15.35
C PRO A 262 1.70 14.61 -13.84
N SER A 263 0.92 15.52 -13.27
CA SER A 263 0.52 15.45 -11.86
C SER A 263 -0.23 14.14 -11.59
N GLY A 264 0.04 13.55 -10.43
CA GLY A 264 -0.50 12.25 -10.03
C GLY A 264 0.34 11.04 -10.45
N PHE A 265 1.18 11.15 -11.50
CA PHE A 265 1.95 10.02 -12.03
C PHE A 265 3.23 9.72 -11.25
N TRP A 266 3.64 8.45 -11.28
CA TRP A 266 4.83 7.96 -10.59
C TRP A 266 5.99 7.73 -11.55
N PHE A 267 7.21 7.97 -11.13
CA PHE A 267 8.39 7.86 -11.99
C PHE A 267 9.61 7.38 -11.20
N SER A 268 10.58 6.75 -11.89
CA SER A 268 11.85 6.39 -11.26
C SER A 268 12.68 7.60 -10.90
N THR A 269 13.33 7.50 -9.74
CA THR A 269 14.35 8.45 -9.30
C THR A 269 15.47 7.74 -8.56
N ASN A 270 16.64 8.35 -8.59
CA ASN A 270 17.78 7.87 -7.83
C ASN A 270 17.48 7.88 -6.31
N CYS A 271 17.65 6.74 -5.65
CA CYS A 271 17.39 6.58 -4.22
C CYS A 271 18.21 7.52 -3.31
N THR A 272 19.35 8.02 -3.79
CA THR A 272 20.23 8.93 -3.03
C THR A 272 19.88 10.40 -3.23
N ARG A 273 19.06 10.73 -4.23
CA ARG A 273 18.63 12.10 -4.51
C ARG A 273 17.62 12.53 -3.43
N PRO A 274 17.90 13.61 -2.67
CA PRO A 274 16.93 14.13 -1.72
C PRO A 274 15.69 14.63 -2.46
N ALA A 275 14.52 14.20 -2.00
CA ALA A 275 13.22 14.71 -2.43
C ALA A 275 12.26 14.73 -1.23
N LYS A 276 11.19 15.53 -1.30
CA LYS A 276 10.12 15.43 -0.30
C LYS A 276 9.56 14.00 -0.33
N TYR A 277 8.82 13.61 0.69
CA TYR A 277 8.30 12.26 0.83
C TYR A 277 6.95 12.27 1.52
N ILE A 278 6.18 11.21 1.30
CA ILE A 278 4.86 11.03 1.89
C ILE A 278 4.90 9.78 2.76
N CYS A 279 4.51 9.92 4.01
CA CYS A 279 4.34 8.82 4.94
C CYS A 279 2.87 8.41 5.03
N LYS A 280 2.63 7.11 5.20
CA LYS A 280 1.31 6.51 5.45
C LYS A 280 1.39 5.61 6.67
N ARG A 281 0.39 5.70 7.54
CA ARG A 281 0.21 4.80 8.69
C ARG A 281 -1.27 4.52 8.96
N PRO A 282 -1.63 3.43 9.64
CA PRO A 282 -3.00 3.22 10.10
C PRO A 282 -3.46 4.38 11.02
N ALA A 283 -4.69 4.86 10.82
CA ALA A 283 -5.31 5.86 11.68
C ALA A 283 -5.86 5.21 12.97
N GLY A 284 -5.85 5.96 14.07
CA GLY A 284 -6.35 5.51 15.38
C GLY A 284 -5.34 4.70 16.19
N VAL A 285 -4.13 4.48 15.67
CA VAL A 285 -3.02 3.91 16.44
C VAL A 285 -2.38 5.04 17.26
N GLN A 286 -2.87 5.23 18.50
CA GLN A 286 -2.18 6.08 19.48
C GLN A 286 -1.10 5.27 20.19
N SER A 287 0.11 5.84 20.30
CA SER A 287 1.26 5.25 21.00
C SER A 287 0.91 4.77 22.41
N THR A 288 0.56 3.51 22.57
CA THR A 288 0.73 2.86 23.87
C THR A 288 2.20 2.52 24.00
N THR A 289 2.87 3.21 24.93
CA THR A 289 4.22 2.98 25.46
C THR A 289 4.84 1.65 25.01
N ALA A 290 5.95 1.76 24.29
CA ALA A 290 6.81 0.69 23.80
C ALA A 290 6.98 -0.43 24.83
N SER A 291 6.14 -1.46 24.75
CA SER A 291 6.56 -2.77 25.21
C SER A 291 7.47 -3.33 24.11
N PRO A 292 8.70 -3.75 24.43
CA PRO A 292 9.60 -4.29 23.43
C PRO A 292 8.87 -5.43 22.73
N VAL A 293 8.83 -5.35 21.41
CA VAL A 293 8.32 -6.42 20.55
C VAL A 293 9.20 -7.63 20.83
N THR A 294 8.77 -8.48 21.76
CA THR A 294 9.32 -9.82 21.90
C THR A 294 8.94 -10.53 20.63
N VAL A 295 9.90 -10.61 19.71
CA VAL A 295 9.80 -11.27 18.41
C VAL A 295 9.08 -12.60 18.63
N ALA A 296 7.87 -12.71 18.09
CA ALA A 296 7.10 -13.95 18.13
C ALA A 296 7.99 -15.07 17.57
N PRO A 297 7.98 -16.28 18.17
CA PRO A 297 8.79 -17.37 17.67
C PRO A 297 8.40 -17.65 16.22
N SER A 298 9.40 -17.53 15.34
CA SER A 298 9.32 -17.87 13.92
C SER A 298 8.54 -19.17 13.71
N PRO A 299 7.68 -19.27 12.69
CA PRO A 299 6.95 -20.48 12.35
C PRO A 299 7.93 -21.65 12.12
N ALA A 300 7.40 -22.87 12.22
CA ALA A 300 8.14 -24.12 12.12
C ALA A 300 9.04 -24.15 10.85
N ASN A 301 10.29 -23.76 11.08
CA ASN A 301 11.50 -24.26 10.44
C ASN A 301 11.56 -24.33 8.90
N PRO A 302 11.36 -23.22 8.16
CA PRO A 302 11.66 -23.21 6.74
C PRO A 302 13.18 -23.00 6.55
N SER A 303 13.86 -23.96 5.93
CA SER A 303 15.26 -23.72 5.50
C SER A 303 15.37 -22.49 4.60
N ASN A 304 14.27 -22.16 3.90
CA ASN A 304 14.17 -21.19 2.81
C ASN A 304 15.07 -21.55 1.62
N CYS A 305 15.53 -22.80 1.56
CA CYS A 305 16.31 -23.32 0.45
C CYS A 305 15.46 -23.26 -0.82
N ASN A 306 15.97 -22.61 -1.85
CA ASN A 306 15.31 -22.46 -3.14
C ASN A 306 13.90 -21.85 -3.06
N ALA A 307 13.61 -21.09 -2.00
CA ALA A 307 12.32 -20.43 -1.78
C ALA A 307 12.11 -19.18 -2.65
N GLY A 308 13.04 -18.88 -3.56
CA GLY A 308 13.05 -17.65 -4.36
C GLY A 308 13.63 -16.46 -3.60
N LEU A 309 13.11 -15.26 -3.90
CA LEU A 309 13.56 -13.99 -3.34
C LEU A 309 13.03 -13.80 -1.90
N LEU A 310 13.94 -13.65 -0.94
CA LEU A 310 13.66 -13.46 0.48
C LEU A 310 13.90 -11.99 0.87
N MET A 311 12.87 -11.31 1.35
CA MET A 311 12.95 -9.92 1.80
C MET A 311 13.33 -9.81 3.28
N SER A 312 14.19 -8.85 3.60
CA SER A 312 14.61 -8.54 4.97
C SER A 312 13.44 -8.09 5.89
N PRO A 313 13.53 -8.30 7.22
CA PRO A 313 14.46 -9.20 7.88
C PRO A 313 14.03 -10.66 7.72
N GLY A 314 14.98 -11.58 7.74
CA GLY A 314 14.67 -13.00 7.62
C GLY A 314 15.76 -13.91 8.17
N VAL A 315 15.50 -15.20 8.06
CA VAL A 315 16.39 -16.28 8.49
C VAL A 315 16.60 -17.21 7.30
N ILE A 316 17.80 -17.74 7.17
CA ILE A 316 18.10 -18.87 6.28
C ILE A 316 18.83 -19.94 7.09
N THR A 317 18.55 -21.20 6.81
CA THR A 317 19.25 -22.32 7.43
C THR A 317 19.61 -23.35 6.40
N SER A 318 20.58 -24.21 6.70
CA SER A 318 20.76 -25.43 5.91
C SER A 318 19.46 -26.26 5.91
N PRO A 319 19.26 -27.12 4.89
CA PRO A 319 18.21 -28.11 4.90
C PRO A 319 18.21 -28.89 6.22
N ASN A 320 17.01 -29.16 6.74
CA ASN A 320 16.80 -29.97 7.94
C ASN A 320 17.31 -29.38 9.29
N TYR A 321 17.96 -28.22 9.31
CA TYR A 321 18.39 -27.54 10.55
C TYR A 321 17.23 -27.47 11.57
N PRO A 322 17.39 -27.70 12.88
CA PRO A 322 18.64 -27.89 13.62
C PRO A 322 19.23 -29.30 13.50
N GLU A 323 18.56 -30.22 12.81
CA GLU A 323 19.12 -31.53 12.46
C GLU A 323 20.14 -31.39 11.34
N ASN A 324 20.91 -32.46 11.13
CA ASN A 324 21.94 -32.46 10.10
C ASN A 324 21.34 -32.33 8.69
N TYR A 325 22.02 -31.58 7.82
CA TYR A 325 21.69 -31.54 6.39
C TYR A 325 22.03 -32.86 5.70
N PHE A 326 21.51 -33.08 4.49
CA PHE A 326 21.76 -34.30 3.71
C PHE A 326 22.90 -34.13 2.69
N ASN A 327 23.37 -35.25 2.12
CA ASN A 327 24.38 -35.25 1.07
C ASN A 327 23.75 -34.80 -0.28
N ASN A 328 24.56 -34.22 -1.16
CA ASN A 328 24.16 -33.73 -2.48
C ASN A 328 23.08 -32.64 -2.46
N GLU A 329 23.07 -31.82 -1.40
CA GLU A 329 22.20 -30.67 -1.30
C GLU A 329 22.72 -29.55 -2.20
N ASN A 330 21.79 -28.82 -2.84
CA ASN A 330 22.10 -27.63 -3.61
C ASN A 330 21.03 -26.57 -3.35
N CYS A 331 21.37 -25.64 -2.48
CA CYS A 331 20.48 -24.61 -2.01
C CYS A 331 20.96 -23.23 -2.44
N THR A 332 19.99 -22.43 -2.86
CA THR A 332 20.18 -21.02 -3.20
C THR A 332 19.23 -20.17 -2.37
N TYR A 333 19.75 -19.09 -1.80
CA TYR A 333 19.01 -18.10 -1.03
C TYR A 333 19.24 -16.72 -1.65
N GLN A 334 18.24 -16.19 -2.33
CA GLN A 334 18.28 -14.85 -2.92
C GLN A 334 17.79 -13.85 -1.89
N LEU A 335 18.72 -13.14 -1.23
CA LEU A 335 18.40 -12.18 -0.19
C LEU A 335 18.27 -10.79 -0.80
N SER A 336 17.22 -10.08 -0.40
CA SER A 336 16.99 -8.71 -0.82
C SER A 336 16.60 -7.83 0.36
N THR A 337 17.01 -6.58 0.32
CA THR A 337 16.57 -5.53 1.21
C THR A 337 16.00 -4.38 0.39
N LEU A 338 15.31 -3.50 1.08
CA LEU A 338 14.68 -2.33 0.51
C LEU A 338 15.69 -1.35 -0.11
N GLY A 339 15.29 -0.69 -1.20
CA GLY A 339 15.92 0.53 -1.73
C GLY A 339 17.45 0.53 -1.77
N ALA A 340 18.06 1.49 -1.07
CA ALA A 340 19.52 1.65 -0.96
C ALA A 340 20.11 1.05 0.34
N TYR A 341 19.32 0.30 1.12
CA TYR A 341 19.83 -0.38 2.30
C TYR A 341 20.82 -1.47 1.88
N LYS A 342 21.74 -1.82 2.77
CA LYS A 342 22.63 -2.98 2.61
C LYS A 342 22.11 -4.15 3.42
N ILE A 343 22.44 -5.37 2.99
CA ILE A 343 22.12 -6.59 3.71
C ILE A 343 23.26 -6.88 4.68
N ALA A 344 22.95 -6.91 5.97
CA ALA A 344 23.80 -7.50 6.99
C ALA A 344 23.37 -8.94 7.23
N LEU A 345 24.20 -9.90 6.81
CA LEU A 345 24.00 -11.33 6.99
C LEU A 345 24.89 -11.82 8.13
N ARG A 346 24.29 -12.38 9.18
CA ARG A 346 24.98 -12.90 10.37
C ARG A 346 24.74 -14.40 10.52
N PHE A 347 25.80 -15.17 10.40
CA PHE A 347 25.81 -16.59 10.74
C PHE A 347 26.00 -16.75 12.26
N ALA A 348 24.97 -17.24 12.94
CA ALA A 348 25.03 -17.49 14.38
C ALA A 348 25.54 -18.90 14.70
N SER A 349 25.31 -19.86 13.80
CA SER A 349 25.87 -21.21 13.84
C SER A 349 26.35 -21.59 12.44
N PHE A 350 27.51 -22.23 12.35
CA PHE A 350 28.08 -22.68 11.09
C PHE A 350 28.99 -23.90 11.34
N SER A 351 28.52 -25.07 10.91
CA SER A 351 29.26 -26.33 10.95
C SER A 351 28.90 -27.14 9.71
N THR A 352 29.79 -27.11 8.72
CA THR A 352 29.70 -27.96 7.53
C THR A 352 30.92 -28.87 7.46
N GLU A 353 30.88 -29.89 6.61
CA GLU A 353 32.09 -30.64 6.27
C GLU A 353 33.07 -29.78 5.48
N ALA A 354 34.33 -30.19 5.41
CA ALA A 354 35.38 -29.42 4.74
C ALA A 354 35.09 -29.22 3.24
N ASN A 355 34.43 -30.19 2.60
CA ASN A 355 34.05 -30.16 1.18
C ASN A 355 32.67 -29.53 0.93
N ASP A 356 31.91 -29.24 1.99
CA ASP A 356 30.58 -28.67 1.90
C ASP A 356 30.67 -27.15 2.05
N VAL A 357 30.34 -26.45 0.98
CA VAL A 357 30.70 -25.05 0.80
C VAL A 357 29.48 -24.16 0.83
N VAL A 358 29.57 -23.10 1.65
CA VAL A 358 28.69 -21.94 1.56
C VAL A 358 29.44 -20.82 0.85
N THR A 359 28.84 -20.25 -0.19
CA THR A 359 29.38 -19.07 -0.90
C THR A 359 28.39 -17.92 -0.82
N VAL A 360 28.89 -16.74 -0.49
CA VAL A 360 28.13 -15.50 -0.37
C VAL A 360 28.59 -14.52 -1.45
N TYR A 361 27.68 -14.09 -2.31
CA TYR A 361 27.95 -13.16 -3.41
C TYR A 361 27.24 -11.82 -3.19
N ASP A 362 27.86 -10.76 -3.69
CA ASP A 362 27.41 -9.37 -3.58
C ASP A 362 26.44 -8.98 -4.72
N GLY A 363 25.35 -9.73 -4.85
CA GLY A 363 24.31 -9.57 -5.88
C GLY A 363 23.36 -10.76 -5.90
N LEU A 364 22.50 -10.92 -6.91
CA LEU A 364 21.53 -12.05 -6.99
C LEU A 364 21.99 -13.25 -7.83
N THR A 365 23.15 -13.18 -8.48
CA THR A 365 23.65 -14.23 -9.38
C THR A 365 25.05 -14.68 -8.99
N THR A 366 25.45 -15.86 -9.46
CA THR A 366 26.81 -16.39 -9.26
C THR A 366 27.90 -15.61 -10.03
N ASP A 367 27.50 -14.71 -10.94
CA ASP A 367 28.40 -13.79 -11.64
C ASP A 367 28.75 -12.55 -10.80
N SER A 368 28.03 -12.34 -9.69
CA SER A 368 28.28 -11.23 -8.78
C SER A 368 29.58 -11.45 -7.98
N PRO A 369 30.25 -10.39 -7.48
CA PRO A 369 31.48 -10.54 -6.71
C PRO A 369 31.32 -11.47 -5.49
N CYS A 370 32.24 -12.41 -5.29
CA CYS A 370 32.23 -13.28 -4.11
C CYS A 370 32.71 -12.51 -2.88
N LEU A 371 31.84 -12.36 -1.87
CA LEU A 371 32.19 -11.76 -0.57
C LEU A 371 32.93 -12.74 0.33
N ARG A 372 32.47 -14.00 0.35
CA ARG A 372 33.07 -15.05 1.17
C ARG A 372 32.70 -16.44 0.65
N ARG A 373 33.67 -17.34 0.68
CA ARG A 373 33.48 -18.79 0.52
C ARG A 373 34.00 -19.48 1.78
N CYS A 374 33.20 -20.32 2.41
CA CYS A 374 33.56 -20.97 3.67
C CYS A 374 32.97 -22.39 3.80
N SER A 375 33.71 -23.23 4.52
CA SER A 375 33.35 -24.60 4.90
C SER A 375 33.93 -24.91 6.28
N GLY A 376 33.64 -26.09 6.83
CA GLY A 376 34.08 -26.49 8.17
C GLY A 376 33.32 -25.80 9.29
N THR A 377 33.70 -26.06 10.54
CA THR A 377 33.14 -25.37 11.70
C THR A 377 33.74 -23.98 11.86
N GLN A 378 32.88 -22.96 11.90
CA GLN A 378 33.28 -21.55 12.01
C GLN A 378 32.66 -20.91 13.26
N ARG A 379 33.39 -19.97 13.87
CA ARG A 379 32.82 -19.09 14.91
C ARG A 379 31.78 -18.15 14.29
N PRO A 380 30.79 -17.63 15.05
CA PRO A 380 29.81 -16.68 14.52
C PRO A 380 30.47 -15.50 13.81
N PHE A 381 29.97 -15.14 12.64
CA PHE A 381 30.52 -14.06 11.81
C PHE A 381 29.40 -13.31 11.06
N ALA A 382 29.72 -12.14 10.52
CA ALA A 382 28.80 -11.34 9.73
C ALA A 382 29.45 -10.82 8.44
N LEU A 383 28.62 -10.59 7.43
CA LEU A 383 28.97 -10.03 6.14
C LEU A 383 28.00 -8.89 5.80
N THR A 384 28.44 -7.98 4.94
CA THR A 384 27.64 -6.85 4.49
C THR A 384 27.75 -6.73 2.97
N SER A 385 26.62 -6.62 2.27
CA SER A 385 26.61 -6.37 0.83
C SER A 385 26.98 -4.92 0.51
N SER A 386 27.46 -4.66 -0.71
CA SER A 386 27.63 -3.30 -1.23
C SER A 386 26.31 -2.65 -1.63
N GLY A 387 25.34 -3.45 -2.07
CA GLY A 387 24.00 -3.01 -2.49
C GLY A 387 22.87 -3.67 -1.70
N ASN A 388 21.67 -3.64 -2.27
CA ASN A 388 20.45 -4.13 -1.64
C ASN A 388 20.16 -5.62 -1.87
N THR A 389 21.10 -6.36 -2.46
CA THR A 389 20.94 -7.78 -2.78
C THR A 389 22.17 -8.58 -2.37
N MET A 390 21.96 -9.86 -2.05
CA MET A 390 23.00 -10.82 -1.67
C MET A 390 22.53 -12.23 -2.02
N LEU A 391 23.41 -13.05 -2.59
CA LEU A 391 23.12 -14.44 -2.91
C LEU A 391 23.92 -15.32 -1.96
N VAL A 392 23.26 -16.26 -1.31
CA VAL A 392 23.94 -17.33 -0.56
C VAL A 392 23.69 -18.64 -1.28
N THR A 393 24.74 -19.39 -1.58
CA THR A 393 24.64 -20.76 -2.09
C THR A 393 25.22 -21.73 -1.08
N PHE A 394 24.63 -22.92 -0.98
CA PHE A 394 25.13 -24.03 -0.19
C PHE A 394 25.12 -25.30 -1.02
N THR A 395 26.28 -25.94 -1.14
CA THR A 395 26.44 -27.21 -1.86
C THR A 395 27.12 -28.23 -0.97
N SER A 396 26.50 -29.40 -0.75
CA SER A 396 27.14 -30.53 -0.06
C SER A 396 27.57 -31.62 -1.03
N ASP A 397 28.65 -32.33 -0.69
CA ASP A 397 29.13 -33.46 -1.46
C ASP A 397 28.32 -34.75 -1.14
N SER A 398 28.74 -35.88 -1.72
CA SER A 398 28.04 -37.17 -1.57
C SER A 398 28.23 -37.88 -0.21
N LYS A 399 29.01 -37.32 0.71
CA LYS A 399 29.44 -37.96 1.96
C LYS A 399 29.38 -36.98 3.12
N GLY A 400 29.07 -37.56 4.28
CA GLY A 400 29.18 -36.90 5.57
C GLY A 400 28.17 -35.76 5.78
N ILE A 401 27.73 -35.61 7.02
CA ILE A 401 26.67 -34.69 7.38
C ILE A 401 27.07 -33.95 8.65
N SER A 402 26.69 -32.68 8.74
CA SER A 402 26.92 -31.86 9.92
C SER A 402 25.66 -31.05 10.24
N SER A 403 25.66 -30.34 11.36
CA SER A 403 24.49 -29.57 11.82
C SER A 403 24.17 -28.38 10.90
N GLY A 404 25.06 -28.04 9.99
CA GLY A 404 24.86 -27.01 8.97
C GLY A 404 24.93 -25.61 9.54
N PHE A 405 24.04 -24.73 9.11
CA PHE A 405 24.12 -23.32 9.46
C PHE A 405 22.78 -22.70 9.79
N TYR A 406 22.86 -21.65 10.60
CA TYR A 406 21.76 -20.74 10.89
C TYR A 406 22.26 -19.31 10.72
N ALA A 407 21.61 -18.57 9.82
CA ALA A 407 21.93 -17.17 9.58
C ALA A 407 20.68 -16.29 9.62
N ARG A 408 20.84 -15.09 10.15
CA ARG A 408 19.84 -14.03 10.08
C ARG A 408 20.34 -12.94 9.16
N PHE A 409 19.45 -12.38 8.36
CA PHE A 409 19.77 -11.21 7.56
C PHE A 409 18.83 -10.07 7.88
N SER A 410 19.37 -8.85 7.84
CA SER A 410 18.66 -7.64 8.20
C SER A 410 19.15 -6.47 7.35
N SER A 411 18.32 -5.43 7.26
CA SER A 411 18.63 -4.19 6.55
C SER A 411 19.48 -3.29 7.43
N ILE A 412 20.57 -2.75 6.91
CA ILE A 412 21.38 -1.75 7.60
C ILE A 412 21.57 -0.49 6.76
N VAL A 413 21.66 0.65 7.44
CA VAL A 413 22.02 1.95 6.86
C VAL A 413 23.50 2.18 7.14
N TYR A 414 24.31 2.41 6.10
CA TYR A 414 25.65 2.95 6.31
C TYR A 414 25.55 4.48 6.32
N ARG A 415 25.68 5.09 7.50
CA ARG A 415 26.02 6.51 7.60
C ARG A 415 27.45 6.64 7.09
N ARG A 416 27.65 7.44 6.05
CA ARG A 416 29.00 7.84 5.64
C ARG A 416 29.54 8.88 6.60
#